data_AF-A0A5C9EA61-F1
#
_entry.id   AF-A0A5C9EA61-F1
#
_cell.length_a   1.000
_cell.length_b   1.000
_cell.length_c   1.000
_cell.angle_alpha   90.00
_cell.angle_beta   90.00
_cell.angle_gamma   90.00
#
_symmetry.space_group_name_H-M   'P 1'
#
loop_
_entity.id
_entity.type
_entity.pdbx_description
1 polymer ?
#
loop_
_entity_poly.entity_id
_entity_poly.type
_entity_poly.pdbx_seq_one_letter_code
_entity_poly.pdbx_strand_id
1 'polypeptide(L)'
;MAKKSFEIKTSKFFTKTCSNCGKEYPSWFVSCPYCKTPWDKKKYEQEQQKEGKIKKDVKIMVKITEENFEEPIKKVNLKFSPNQGQAWYQLLMEEKSDNIYEAQVLEVPDETTLIYFIEVELENNEIVVENNNGEYYHYKVSPSEPDS
;
A
#
# COMPACT_ATOMS: atom_id res chain seq x y z
N MET A 1 -19.25 -28.51 18.81
CA MET A 1 -18.16 -27.52 18.65
C MET A 1 -17.85 -27.40 17.17
N ALA A 2 -18.24 -26.31 16.51
CA ALA A 2 -18.01 -26.12 15.08
C ALA A 2 -16.62 -25.53 14.85
N LYS A 3 -15.73 -26.30 14.19
CA LYS A 3 -14.46 -25.77 13.64
C LYS A 3 -14.83 -24.75 12.56
N LYS A 4 -14.76 -23.45 12.87
CA LYS A 4 -14.74 -22.41 11.84
C LYS A 4 -13.46 -22.61 11.02
N SER A 5 -13.57 -23.17 9.83
CA SER A 5 -12.49 -23.14 8.85
C SER A 5 -12.34 -21.69 8.40
N PHE A 6 -11.30 -21.01 8.87
CA PHE A 6 -10.86 -19.78 8.23
C PHE A 6 -10.38 -20.17 6.83
N GLU A 7 -11.20 -19.93 5.80
CA GLU A 7 -10.72 -19.89 4.42
C GLU A 7 -9.80 -18.69 4.30
N ILE A 8 -8.52 -18.88 4.63
CA ILE A 8 -7.48 -17.92 4.33
C ILE A 8 -7.34 -17.91 2.80
N LYS A 9 -8.02 -16.98 2.15
CA LYS A 9 -7.88 -16.75 0.71
C LYS A 9 -6.52 -16.09 0.47
N THR A 10 -5.53 -16.89 0.08
CA THR A 10 -4.23 -16.40 -0.37
C THR A 10 -4.35 -15.97 -1.83
N SER A 11 -4.41 -14.67 -2.08
CA SER A 11 -4.24 -14.15 -3.44
C SER A 11 -2.77 -14.29 -3.84
N LYS A 12 -2.43 -15.30 -4.65
CA LYS A 12 -1.12 -15.41 -5.29
C LYS A 12 -0.93 -14.22 -6.23
N PHE A 13 0.01 -13.34 -5.93
CA PHE A 13 0.35 -12.23 -6.81
C PHE A 13 1.29 -12.71 -7.91
N PHE A 14 1.08 -12.23 -9.13
CA PHE A 14 2.19 -12.08 -10.07
C PHE A 14 2.98 -10.85 -9.62
N THR A 15 4.17 -11.03 -9.08
CA THR A 15 5.14 -9.93 -8.89
C THR A 15 5.83 -9.64 -10.23
N LYS A 16 6.24 -8.40 -10.42
CA LYS A 16 7.13 -8.00 -11.51
C LYS A 16 8.40 -7.42 -10.92
N THR A 17 9.54 -7.97 -11.35
CA THR A 17 10.85 -7.40 -11.07
C THR A 17 11.10 -6.24 -12.03
N CYS A 18 11.45 -5.07 -11.50
CA CYS A 18 11.74 -3.92 -12.33
C CYS A 18 13.04 -4.14 -13.10
N SER A 19 12.99 -4.03 -14.43
CA SER A 19 14.16 -4.14 -15.30
C SER A 19 15.18 -3.02 -15.09
N ASN A 20 14.80 -1.90 -14.48
CA ASN A 20 15.68 -0.75 -14.23
C ASN A 20 16.27 -0.73 -12.82
N CYS A 21 15.49 -1.06 -11.78
CA CYS A 21 15.97 -1.00 -10.39
C CYS A 21 16.03 -2.35 -9.66
N GLY A 22 15.69 -3.46 -10.32
CA GLY A 22 15.77 -4.82 -9.78
C GLY A 22 14.80 -5.16 -8.64
N LYS A 23 14.03 -4.19 -8.15
CA LYS A 23 13.06 -4.39 -7.06
C LYS A 23 11.79 -5.06 -7.57
N GLU A 24 11.22 -5.95 -6.75
CA GLU A 24 9.96 -6.62 -7.05
C GLU A 24 8.77 -5.85 -6.50
N TYR A 25 7.76 -5.68 -7.34
CA TYR A 25 6.52 -5.04 -6.97
C TYR A 25 5.31 -5.82 -7.52
N PRO A 26 4.15 -5.74 -6.85
CA PRO A 26 2.89 -6.26 -7.38
C PRO A 26 2.59 -5.80 -8.82
N SER A 27 2.19 -6.71 -9.70
CA SER A 27 2.02 -6.44 -11.15
C SER A 27 0.85 -5.52 -11.54
N TRP A 28 0.05 -5.04 -10.59
CA TRP A 28 -1.05 -4.09 -10.81
C TRP A 28 -0.56 -2.64 -11.02
N PHE A 29 0.68 -2.33 -10.64
CA PHE A 29 1.28 -1.07 -11.03
C PHE A 29 1.48 -1.06 -12.55
N VAL A 30 1.40 0.11 -13.17
CA VAL A 30 1.65 0.31 -14.61
C VAL A 30 3.09 0.79 -14.87
N SER A 31 3.73 1.33 -13.83
CA SER A 31 5.16 1.62 -13.74
C SER A 31 5.79 1.12 -12.43
N CYS A 32 7.11 1.02 -12.38
CA CYS A 32 7.85 0.64 -11.19
C CYS A 32 7.70 1.72 -10.11
N PRO A 33 7.22 1.37 -8.90
CA PRO A 33 7.08 2.35 -7.83
C PRO A 33 8.39 3.07 -7.48
N TYR A 34 9.53 2.38 -7.53
CA TYR A 34 10.79 2.96 -7.10
C TYR A 34 11.41 3.93 -8.12
N CYS A 35 11.43 3.56 -9.39
CA CYS A 35 12.13 4.31 -10.43
C CYS A 35 11.21 4.80 -11.56
N LYS A 36 9.90 4.72 -11.36
CA LYS A 36 8.82 5.13 -12.27
C LYS A 36 8.93 4.53 -13.68
N THR A 37 9.72 3.47 -13.85
CA THR A 37 9.94 2.83 -15.15
C THR A 37 8.74 1.98 -15.54
N PRO A 38 8.07 2.23 -16.68
CA PRO A 38 6.90 1.46 -17.11
C PRO A 38 7.20 -0.04 -17.20
N TRP A 39 6.27 -0.89 -16.74
CA TRP A 39 6.41 -2.34 -16.91
C TRP A 39 6.19 -2.76 -18.37
N ASP A 40 5.31 -2.05 -19.06
CA ASP A 40 4.99 -2.23 -20.48
C ASP A 40 4.75 -0.85 -21.09
N LYS A 41 5.65 -0.43 -21.99
CA LYS A 41 5.59 0.89 -22.64
C LYS A 41 4.31 1.05 -23.46
N LYS A 42 3.79 0.00 -24.11
CA LYS A 42 2.57 0.08 -24.93
C LYS A 42 1.32 0.25 -24.08
N LYS A 43 1.25 -0.43 -22.93
CA LYS A 43 0.14 -0.23 -21.98
C LYS A 43 0.20 1.15 -21.32
N TYR A 44 1.40 1.59 -20.94
CA TYR A 44 1.62 2.91 -20.39
C TYR A 44 1.18 4.01 -21.36
N GLU A 45 1.56 3.93 -22.64
CA GLU A 45 1.12 4.88 -23.68
C GLU A 45 -0.39 4.82 -23.93
N GLN A 46 -1.01 3.62 -23.92
CA GLN A 46 -2.46 3.47 -24.08
C GLN A 46 -3.28 3.97 -22.88
N GLU A 47 -2.76 3.86 -21.66
CA GLU A 47 -3.38 4.43 -20.47
C GLU A 47 -3.18 5.95 -20.39
N GLN A 48 -2.00 6.45 -20.77
CA GLN A 48 -1.78 7.89 -20.92
C GLN A 48 -2.69 8.52 -21.99
N GLN A 49 -3.01 7.78 -23.06
CA GLN A 49 -3.95 8.24 -24.09
C GLN A 49 -5.43 8.12 -23.69
N LYS A 50 -5.77 7.30 -22.69
CA LYS A 50 -7.17 7.08 -22.24
C LYS A 50 -7.60 8.01 -21.10
N GLU A 51 -6.68 8.62 -20.37
CA GLU A 51 -7.03 9.30 -19.13
C GLU A 51 -6.42 10.70 -19.03
N GLY A 52 -7.28 11.70 -19.25
CA GLY A 52 -7.23 12.95 -18.48
C GLY A 52 -7.63 12.75 -17.01
N LYS A 53 -7.48 11.53 -16.45
CA LYS A 53 -7.61 11.27 -15.02
C LYS A 53 -6.24 11.42 -14.41
N ILE A 54 -6.08 12.52 -13.72
CA ILE A 54 -4.86 12.85 -13.03
C ILE A 54 -4.67 11.80 -11.91
N LYS A 55 -3.44 11.32 -11.77
CA LYS A 55 -3.03 10.31 -10.78
C LYS A 55 -2.16 10.99 -9.74
N LYS A 56 -2.34 10.65 -8.46
CA LYS A 56 -1.60 11.25 -7.34
C LYS A 56 -0.85 10.20 -6.53
N ASP A 57 0.31 10.59 -6.02
CA ASP A 57 1.04 9.78 -5.05
C ASP A 57 0.52 10.10 -3.64
N VAL A 58 0.02 9.10 -2.92
CA VAL A 58 -0.50 9.24 -1.55
C VAL A 58 0.56 8.80 -0.56
N LYS A 59 0.97 9.71 0.33
CA LYS A 59 1.91 9.42 1.41
C LYS A 59 1.16 9.17 2.72
N ILE A 60 1.48 8.05 3.37
CA ILE A 60 0.92 7.67 4.68
C ILE A 60 2.08 7.61 5.67
N MET A 61 1.92 8.36 6.77
CA MET A 61 2.86 8.40 7.88
C MET A 61 2.17 7.94 9.16
N VAL A 62 2.85 7.12 9.94
CA VAL A 62 2.38 6.66 11.25
C VAL A 62 3.49 6.87 12.27
N LYS A 63 3.13 7.36 13.45
CA LYS A 63 4.03 7.41 14.60
C LYS A 63 3.67 6.26 15.53
N ILE A 64 4.66 5.45 15.89
CA ILE A 64 4.49 4.29 16.74
C ILE A 64 5.27 4.53 18.04
N THR A 65 4.63 4.37 19.18
CA THR A 65 5.34 4.48 20.46
C THR A 65 5.85 3.11 20.86
N GLU A 66 7.17 2.89 20.80
CA GLU A 66 7.78 1.59 21.12
C GLU A 66 7.51 1.11 22.55
N GLU A 67 7.30 2.04 23.50
CA GLU A 67 6.96 1.74 24.90
C GLU A 67 5.66 0.93 25.05
N ASN A 68 4.83 0.86 24.00
CA ASN A 68 3.61 0.07 23.99
C ASN A 68 3.84 -1.41 23.66
N PHE A 69 5.06 -1.82 23.29
CA PHE A 69 5.37 -3.21 22.97
C PHE A 69 6.33 -3.81 23.99
N GLU A 70 6.16 -5.11 24.26
CA GLU A 70 7.07 -5.87 25.11
C GLU A 70 8.34 -6.29 24.37
N GLU A 71 8.33 -6.22 23.03
CA GLU A 71 9.42 -6.64 22.14
C GLU A 71 9.72 -5.57 21.08
N PRO A 72 10.96 -5.49 20.55
CA PRO A 72 11.31 -4.52 19.52
C PRO A 72 10.55 -4.72 18.21
N ILE A 73 10.38 -3.63 17.46
CA ILE A 73 9.74 -3.64 16.15
C ILE A 73 10.71 -4.24 15.12
N LYS A 74 10.27 -5.31 14.45
CA LYS A 74 11.02 -5.94 13.35
C LYS A 74 10.72 -5.29 12.00
N LYS A 75 9.44 -5.00 11.72
CA LYS A 75 9.02 -4.24 10.52
C LYS A 75 7.60 -3.72 10.63
N VAL A 76 7.31 -2.64 9.92
CA VAL A 76 5.98 -2.03 9.84
C VAL A 76 5.46 -2.11 8.41
N ASN A 77 4.22 -2.54 8.22
CA ASN A 77 3.59 -2.68 6.92
C ASN A 77 2.31 -1.86 6.83
N LEU A 78 2.15 -1.13 5.73
CA LEU A 78 0.90 -0.56 5.31
C LEU A 78 0.11 -1.62 4.54
N LYS A 79 -1.08 -1.97 5.02
CA LYS A 79 -2.05 -2.78 4.28
C LYS A 79 -3.13 -1.86 3.74
N PHE A 80 -3.39 -1.90 2.43
CA PHE A 80 -4.37 -1.01 1.82
C PHE A 80 -5.17 -1.66 0.70
N SER A 81 -6.32 -1.09 0.39
CA SER A 81 -7.24 -1.50 -0.66
C SER A 81 -7.80 -0.26 -1.40
N PRO A 82 -7.53 -0.10 -2.70
CA PRO A 82 -8.11 0.94 -3.55
C PRO A 82 -9.49 0.57 -4.10
N ASN A 83 -9.98 -0.65 -3.87
CA ASN A 83 -11.19 -1.22 -4.48
C ASN A 83 -12.20 -1.71 -3.43
N GLN A 84 -12.43 -0.90 -2.41
CA GLN A 84 -13.44 -1.16 -1.37
C GLN A 84 -13.27 -2.52 -0.66
N GLY A 85 -12.03 -2.95 -0.41
CA GLY A 85 -11.72 -4.18 0.30
C GLY A 85 -11.77 -5.46 -0.55
N GLN A 86 -12.04 -5.37 -1.86
CA GLN A 86 -12.03 -6.55 -2.75
C GLN A 86 -10.64 -7.15 -2.91
N ALA A 87 -9.61 -6.32 -2.96
CA ALA A 87 -8.21 -6.72 -2.98
C ALA A 87 -7.40 -5.90 -1.98
N TRP A 88 -6.52 -6.57 -1.24
CA TRP A 88 -5.63 -5.96 -0.26
C TRP A 88 -4.18 -6.10 -0.72
N TYR A 89 -3.44 -5.02 -0.54
CA TYR A 89 -2.06 -4.85 -0.95
C TYR A 89 -1.20 -4.50 0.27
N GLN A 90 0.10 -4.73 0.19
CA GLN A 90 1.05 -4.47 1.26
C GLN A 90 2.22 -3.64 0.76
N LEU A 91 2.64 -2.66 1.56
CA LEU A 91 3.91 -1.96 1.41
C LEU A 91 4.67 -1.99 2.74
N LEU A 92 5.97 -2.27 2.68
CA LEU A 92 6.87 -2.05 3.80
C LEU A 92 6.98 -0.54 4.04
N MET A 93 6.82 -0.11 5.29
CA MET A 93 7.02 1.28 5.67
C MET A 93 8.48 1.49 6.07
N GLU A 94 9.08 2.58 5.59
CA GLU A 94 10.44 2.98 5.95
C GLU A 94 10.39 3.87 7.18
N GLU A 95 11.22 3.55 8.17
CA GLU A 95 11.44 4.45 9.30
C GLU A 95 12.19 5.71 8.84
N LYS A 96 11.69 6.89 9.20
CA LYS A 96 12.29 8.18 8.83
C LYS A 96 13.01 8.84 10.01
N SER A 97 12.35 8.91 11.17
CA SER A 97 12.87 9.57 12.39
C SER A 97 11.92 9.34 13.57
N ASP A 98 12.43 9.22 14.79
CA ASP A 98 11.64 9.20 16.05
C ASP A 98 10.39 8.31 15.99
N ASN A 99 10.54 7.05 15.56
CA ASN A 99 9.47 6.06 15.39
C ASN A 99 8.35 6.49 14.44
N ILE A 100 8.67 7.36 13.47
CA ILE A 100 7.80 7.73 12.36
C ILE A 100 8.12 6.83 11.17
N TYR A 101 7.13 6.07 10.73
CA TYR A 101 7.19 5.19 9.57
C TYR A 101 6.40 5.79 8.42
N GLU A 102 6.94 5.68 7.21
CA GLU A 102 6.36 6.25 5.99
C GLU A 102 6.23 5.19 4.89
N ALA A 103 5.10 5.19 4.20
CA ALA A 103 4.93 4.51 2.91
C ALA A 103 4.22 5.42 1.91
N GLN A 104 4.48 5.19 0.63
CA GLN A 104 3.87 5.94 -0.46
C GLN A 104 3.16 4.98 -1.43
N VAL A 105 1.86 5.20 -1.63
CA VAL A 105 1.05 4.53 -2.65
C VAL A 105 1.08 5.41 -3.89
N LEU A 106 1.68 4.92 -4.98
CA LEU A 106 1.92 5.73 -6.16
C LEU A 106 0.81 5.60 -7.20
N GLU A 107 0.67 6.64 -8.01
CA GLU A 107 -0.21 6.69 -9.18
C GLU A 107 -1.68 6.33 -8.86
N VAL A 108 -2.16 6.73 -7.69
CA VAL A 108 -3.54 6.49 -7.26
C VAL A 108 -4.47 7.37 -8.09
N PRO A 109 -5.49 6.81 -8.77
CA PRO A 109 -6.42 7.61 -9.55
C PRO A 109 -7.19 8.60 -8.67
N ASP A 110 -7.50 9.77 -9.21
CA ASP A 110 -8.41 10.72 -8.58
C ASP A 110 -9.75 10.06 -8.20
N GLU A 111 -10.36 10.55 -7.13
CA GLU A 111 -11.61 10.06 -6.53
C GLU A 111 -11.55 8.63 -5.95
N THR A 112 -10.41 7.95 -6.03
CA THR A 112 -10.20 6.66 -5.37
C THR A 112 -10.30 6.81 -3.87
N THR A 113 -11.01 5.90 -3.21
CA THR A 113 -10.99 5.75 -1.76
C THR A 113 -10.04 4.61 -1.40
N LEU A 114 -8.93 4.95 -0.76
CA LEU A 114 -8.01 4.00 -0.16
C LEU A 114 -8.53 3.62 1.23
N ILE A 115 -8.79 2.33 1.43
CA ILE A 115 -9.02 1.74 2.74
C ILE A 115 -7.68 1.19 3.23
N TYR A 116 -7.26 1.45 4.47
CA TYR A 116 -5.97 0.95 4.96
C TYR A 116 -5.91 0.71 6.47
N PHE A 117 -4.89 -0.05 6.89
CA PHE A 117 -4.51 -0.30 8.28
C PHE A 117 -3.01 -0.59 8.38
N ILE A 118 -2.48 -0.59 9.60
CA ILE A 118 -1.06 -0.81 9.88
C ILE A 118 -0.87 -2.17 10.55
N GLU A 119 0.10 -2.94 10.06
CA GLU A 119 0.60 -4.15 10.72
C GLU A 119 2.02 -3.92 11.22
N VAL A 120 2.24 -4.15 12.50
CA VAL A 120 3.55 -4.11 13.15
C VAL A 120 3.96 -5.54 13.47
N GLU A 121 5.06 -6.01 12.88
CA GLU A 121 5.67 -7.28 13.24
C GLU A 121 6.79 -7.02 14.25
N LEU A 122 6.74 -7.71 15.39
CA LEU A 122 7.76 -7.66 16.44
C LEU A 122 8.83 -8.74 16.22
N GLU A 123 9.97 -8.65 16.91
CA GLU A 123 11.07 -9.62 16.75
C GLU A 123 10.69 -11.06 17.13
N ASN A 124 9.75 -11.23 18.06
CA ASN A 124 9.17 -12.53 18.43
C ASN A 124 8.21 -13.10 17.36
N ASN A 125 7.99 -12.40 16.24
CA ASN A 125 7.03 -12.68 15.15
C ASN A 125 5.55 -12.50 15.52
N GLU A 126 5.27 -11.83 16.64
CA GLU A 126 3.93 -11.32 16.94
C GLU A 126 3.54 -10.22 15.94
N ILE A 127 2.26 -10.19 15.58
CA ILE A 127 1.69 -9.19 14.69
C ILE A 127 0.66 -8.38 15.47
N VAL A 128 0.95 -7.09 15.63
CA VAL A 128 0.02 -6.11 16.18
C VAL A 128 -0.64 -5.35 15.03
N VAL A 129 -1.96 -5.19 15.11
CA VAL A 129 -2.75 -4.57 14.04
C VAL A 129 -3.41 -3.30 14.57
N GLU A 130 -3.13 -2.16 13.94
CA GLU A 130 -3.86 -0.92 14.14
C GLU A 130 -4.80 -0.71 12.95
N ASN A 131 -6.08 -1.06 13.12
CA ASN A 131 -7.12 -1.04 12.10
C ASN A 131 -8.31 -0.15 12.48
N ASN A 132 -8.11 0.87 13.31
CA ASN A 132 -9.17 1.80 13.71
C ASN A 132 -10.39 1.06 14.31
N ASN A 133 -10.14 0.16 15.27
CA ASN A 133 -11.17 -0.68 15.90
C ASN A 133 -12.02 -1.50 14.91
N GLY A 134 -11.43 -1.93 13.80
CA GLY A 134 -12.11 -2.72 12.76
C GLY A 134 -12.82 -1.88 11.68
N GLU A 135 -12.88 -0.55 11.84
CA GLU A 135 -13.48 0.34 10.85
C GLU A 135 -12.53 0.69 9.69
N TYR A 136 -11.22 0.40 9.85
CA TYR A 136 -10.16 0.82 8.94
C TYR A 136 -10.06 2.35 8.77
N TYR A 137 -8.93 2.80 8.22
CA TYR A 137 -8.76 4.18 7.80
C TYR A 137 -9.20 4.34 6.35
N HIS A 138 -9.79 5.49 6.04
CA HIS A 138 -10.28 5.81 4.71
C HIS A 138 -9.68 7.13 4.25
N TYR A 139 -9.01 7.11 3.10
CA TYR A 139 -8.48 8.31 2.46
C TYR A 139 -9.04 8.42 1.04
N LYS A 140 -9.79 9.50 0.77
CA LYS A 140 -10.28 9.81 -0.56
C LYS A 140 -9.29 10.74 -1.27
N VAL A 141 -8.79 10.30 -2.42
CA VAL A 141 -7.92 11.12 -3.27
C VAL A 141 -8.77 12.24 -3.87
N SER A 142 -8.50 13.48 -3.48
CA SER A 142 -9.20 14.65 -4.03
C SER A 142 -8.98 14.74 -5.54
N PRO A 143 -10.00 15.14 -6.31
CA PRO A 143 -9.81 15.45 -7.72
C PRO A 143 -8.76 16.55 -7.88
N SER A 144 -8.05 16.50 -8.98
CA SER A 144 -7.14 17.57 -9.38
C SER A 144 -7.95 18.73 -9.92
N GLU A 145 -7.66 19.95 -9.47
CA GLU A 145 -8.25 21.13 -10.08
C GLU A 145 -7.76 21.21 -11.54
N PRO A 146 -8.65 21.45 -12.52
CA PRO A 146 -8.20 21.72 -13.87
C PRO A 146 -7.41 23.03 -13.84
N ASP A 147 -6.15 22.99 -14.30
CA ASP A 147 -5.34 24.19 -14.52
C ASP A 147 -6.17 25.20 -15.31
N SER A 148 -6.50 26.33 -14.67
CA SER A 148 -7.32 27.42 -15.23
C SER A 148 -6.48 28.37 -16.09
#